data_AF-A0A7S1A3F4-F1
#
_entry.id   AF-A0A7S1A3F4-F1
#
_cell.length_a   1.000
_cell.length_b   1.000
_cell.length_c   1.000
_cell.angle_alpha   90.00
_cell.angle_beta   90.00
_cell.angle_gamma   90.00
#
_symmetry.space_group_name_H-M   'P 1'
#
loop_
_entity.id
_entity.type
_entity.pdbx_description
1 polymer ?
#
loop_
_entity_poly.entity_id
_entity_poly.type
_entity_poly.pdbx_seq_one_letter_code
_entity_poly.pdbx_strand_id
1 'polypeptide(L)'
;MNDDSDLTQADLVGRALQLGESDGSDASLRFHCFRGIPDDCSLRPVVWKVLLGYLPMSRCAEWNAIQGEKRVLYASYRDELVEVTENTVRIRESGSLLGKAGNAPLQELLQEIRQDVDRTRKDLEFFQKPETTAALVALLFVYARLNPGVRYVQGMNEVAAIMLYVMSTEPAYEADAFWCFSELMVEIKEPFMEVFDNENEGITSQVGSVAQLLRSYDSVLAMHLQKHDLPPFMFVFRWCTMLFAQDASITHVVRLWDRLISDPRRYEFCTYMCLAVILATRDDLLCTDKQFAMAEVLQSAPRRPDVDFDSLLYHAMAICAFERRPQMPPFPPRAPSDMVDELSEWVQSAAAKASEVGQRVSMNASEVGLEVARNLQENVAPIVYERATQASVAALEARAAAAVVAAEKAQAAQAWFEETAPARQEAMEQAGAKLSSLWSSVRATSAIAVQRGQSLASEYVERETMEAASASLSSAASAAYQRAASLVKLPEVEPATPEPQ
;
A
#
# COMPACT_ATOMS: atom_id res chain seq x y z
N MET A 1 28.95 5.29 -34.17
CA MET A 1 28.85 3.85 -33.84
C MET A 1 29.65 3.70 -32.55
N ASN A 2 28.98 3.79 -31.39
CA ASN A 2 29.64 3.75 -30.09
C ASN A 2 29.58 2.33 -29.53
N ASP A 3 30.76 1.76 -29.26
CA ASP A 3 31.25 0.95 -28.12
C ASP A 3 30.31 0.36 -27.04
N ASP A 4 29.02 0.09 -27.30
CA ASP A 4 28.13 -0.52 -26.29
C ASP A 4 28.29 -2.05 -26.14
N SER A 5 29.24 -2.70 -26.83
CA SER A 5 29.38 -4.16 -26.80
C SER A 5 30.12 -4.74 -25.58
N ASP A 6 30.79 -3.91 -24.77
CA ASP A 6 31.67 -4.38 -23.67
C ASP A 6 31.25 -3.90 -22.26
N LEU A 7 30.04 -3.34 -22.08
CA LEU A 7 29.61 -2.86 -20.77
C LEU A 7 29.18 -4.01 -19.86
N THR A 8 29.79 -4.09 -18.67
CA THR A 8 29.38 -5.05 -17.65
C THR A 8 28.04 -4.65 -17.03
N GLN A 9 27.36 -5.59 -16.38
CA GLN A 9 26.12 -5.30 -15.66
C GLN A 9 26.34 -4.25 -14.54
N ALA A 10 27.52 -4.21 -13.92
CA ALA A 10 27.86 -3.18 -12.93
C ALA A 10 27.95 -1.79 -13.59
N ASP A 11 28.56 -1.69 -14.78
CA ASP A 11 28.64 -0.45 -15.53
C ASP A 11 27.26 0.07 -15.93
N LEU A 12 26.37 -0.83 -16.34
CA LEU A 12 24.99 -0.48 -16.70
C LEU A 12 24.20 0.06 -15.50
N VAL A 13 24.31 -0.59 -14.33
CA VAL A 13 23.67 -0.11 -13.10
C VAL A 13 24.26 1.23 -12.66
N GLY A 14 25.59 1.39 -12.73
CA GLY A 14 26.27 2.64 -12.39
C GLY A 14 25.87 3.80 -13.31
N ARG A 15 25.79 3.57 -14.62
CA ARG A 15 25.29 4.57 -15.59
C ARG A 15 23.82 4.90 -15.37
N ALA A 16 22.99 3.92 -15.03
CA ALA A 16 21.58 4.15 -14.74
C ALA A 16 21.39 5.00 -13.48
N LEU A 17 22.25 4.84 -12.47
CA LEU A 17 22.26 5.69 -11.29
C LEU A 17 22.62 7.15 -11.65
N GLN A 18 23.69 7.35 -12.44
CA GLN A 18 24.10 8.67 -12.91
C GLN A 18 23.03 9.36 -13.79
N LEU A 19 22.34 8.60 -14.63
CA LEU A 19 21.24 9.11 -15.44
C LEU A 19 20.08 9.57 -14.54
N GLY A 20 19.73 8.74 -13.55
CA GLY A 20 18.72 9.07 -12.54
C GLY A 20 19.04 10.33 -11.74
N GLU A 21 20.31 10.57 -11.43
CA GLU A 21 20.74 11.81 -10.78
C GLU A 21 20.45 13.06 -11.64
N SER A 22 20.45 12.91 -12.97
CA SER A 22 20.21 14.02 -13.90
C SER A 22 18.74 14.30 -14.19
N ASP A 23 17.90 13.25 -14.27
CA ASP A 23 16.49 13.36 -14.65
C ASP A 23 15.51 13.17 -13.47
N GLY A 24 16.02 12.76 -12.30
CA GLY A 24 15.24 12.48 -11.09
C GLY A 24 14.43 11.19 -11.12
N SER A 25 14.64 10.33 -12.12
CA SER A 25 13.86 9.10 -12.38
C SER A 25 14.67 7.85 -12.04
N ASP A 26 14.02 6.86 -11.42
CA ASP A 26 14.63 5.56 -11.15
C ASP A 26 14.27 4.49 -12.21
N ALA A 27 13.59 4.86 -13.30
CA ALA A 27 13.07 3.91 -14.28
C ALA A 27 14.16 3.07 -14.98
N SER A 28 15.24 3.71 -15.42
CA SER A 28 16.40 3.02 -16.01
C SER A 28 17.09 2.13 -14.97
N LEU A 29 17.22 2.63 -13.74
CA LEU A 29 17.83 1.89 -12.64
C LEU A 29 17.03 0.61 -12.34
N ARG A 30 15.70 0.70 -12.24
CA ARG A 30 14.79 -0.44 -12.08
C ARG A 30 14.97 -1.47 -13.20
N PHE A 31 15.01 -1.03 -14.46
CA PHE A 31 15.17 -1.92 -15.60
C PHE A 31 16.47 -2.74 -15.55
N HIS A 32 17.59 -2.10 -15.19
CA HIS A 32 18.87 -2.80 -15.08
C HIS A 32 18.93 -3.69 -13.83
N CYS A 33 18.44 -3.21 -12.69
CA CYS A 33 18.43 -3.97 -11.42
C CYS A 33 17.52 -5.20 -11.47
N PHE A 34 16.47 -5.20 -12.30
CA PHE A 34 15.64 -6.38 -12.52
C PHE A 34 16.41 -7.56 -13.14
N ARG A 35 17.55 -7.30 -13.79
CA ARG A 35 18.45 -8.36 -14.28
C ARG A 35 19.45 -8.83 -13.23
N GLY A 36 19.47 -8.20 -12.07
CA GLY A 36 20.39 -8.45 -10.96
C GLY A 36 21.45 -7.38 -10.84
N ILE A 37 21.87 -7.13 -9.59
CA ILE A 37 23.02 -6.29 -9.27
C ILE A 37 24.20 -7.26 -9.01
N PRO A 38 25.39 -7.03 -9.59
CA PRO A 38 26.55 -7.87 -9.31
C PRO A 38 26.96 -7.87 -7.83
N ASP A 39 27.44 -9.00 -7.33
CA ASP A 39 27.80 -9.15 -5.90
C ASP A 39 29.11 -8.45 -5.53
N ASP A 40 30.00 -8.29 -6.51
CA ASP A 40 31.33 -7.68 -6.40
C ASP A 40 31.31 -6.15 -6.52
N CYS A 41 30.17 -5.56 -6.90
CA CYS A 41 30.02 -4.11 -6.96
C CYS A 41 29.41 -3.57 -5.66
N SER A 42 30.02 -2.54 -5.08
CA SER A 42 29.53 -1.88 -3.86
C SER A 42 28.26 -1.02 -4.08
N LEU A 43 27.49 -1.32 -5.13
CA LEU A 43 26.34 -0.53 -5.56
C LEU A 43 25.04 -0.93 -4.84
N ARG A 44 24.90 -2.21 -4.45
CA ARG A 44 23.64 -2.73 -3.89
C ARG A 44 23.08 -1.93 -2.71
N PRO A 45 23.88 -1.52 -1.69
CA PRO A 45 23.36 -0.71 -0.59
C PRO A 45 22.74 0.58 -1.11
N VAL A 46 23.46 1.34 -1.93
CA VAL A 46 22.96 2.61 -2.49
C VAL A 46 21.70 2.40 -3.32
N VAL A 47 21.72 1.42 -4.23
CA VAL A 47 20.60 1.13 -5.11
C VAL A 47 19.34 0.71 -4.34
N TRP A 48 19.47 -0.15 -3.32
CA TRP A 48 18.33 -0.55 -2.51
C TRP A 48 17.74 0.62 -1.73
N LYS A 49 18.58 1.52 -1.18
CA LYS A 49 18.09 2.75 -0.52
C LYS A 49 17.27 3.60 -1.49
N VAL A 50 17.68 3.69 -2.77
CA VAL A 50 16.92 4.42 -3.79
C VAL A 50 15.60 3.71 -4.12
N LEU A 51 15.65 2.43 -4.47
CA LEU A 51 14.49 1.69 -4.99
C LEU A 51 13.43 1.38 -3.91
N LEU A 52 13.81 1.41 -2.62
CA LEU A 52 12.91 1.36 -1.48
C LEU A 52 12.36 2.76 -1.09
N GLY A 53 12.83 3.83 -1.71
CA GLY A 53 12.35 5.20 -1.44
C GLY A 53 13.03 5.91 -0.27
N TYR A 54 14.00 5.28 0.40
CA TYR A 54 14.78 5.92 1.46
C TYR A 54 15.62 7.10 0.93
N LEU A 55 16.22 6.94 -0.26
CA LEU A 55 16.95 7.99 -0.96
C LEU A 55 16.23 8.33 -2.28
N PRO A 56 15.27 9.27 -2.29
CA PRO A 56 14.48 9.55 -3.48
C PRO A 56 15.35 10.13 -4.59
N MET A 57 15.26 9.56 -5.80
CA MET A 57 16.08 9.95 -6.95
C MET A 57 15.89 11.43 -7.34
N SER A 58 14.67 11.94 -7.22
CA SER A 58 14.33 13.34 -7.47
C SER A 58 15.03 14.35 -6.56
N ARG A 59 15.63 13.90 -5.45
CA ARG A 59 16.38 14.72 -4.48
C ARG A 59 17.81 14.19 -4.28
N CYS A 60 18.43 13.68 -5.35
CA CYS A 60 19.81 13.15 -5.35
C CYS A 60 20.82 14.09 -4.67
N ALA A 61 20.74 15.39 -4.94
CA ALA A 61 21.63 16.40 -4.36
C ALA A 61 21.53 16.51 -2.82
N GLU A 62 20.43 16.04 -2.23
CA GLU A 62 20.16 16.09 -0.79
C GLU A 62 20.40 14.76 -0.08
N TRP A 63 20.83 13.69 -0.78
CA TRP A 63 20.96 12.35 -0.21
C TRP A 63 21.80 12.32 1.07
N ASN A 64 22.95 12.99 1.08
CA ASN A 64 23.81 13.05 2.28
C ASN A 64 23.10 13.71 3.48
N ALA A 65 22.29 14.75 3.22
CA ALA A 65 21.53 15.43 4.27
C ALA A 65 20.39 14.55 4.79
N ILE A 66 19.60 13.96 3.88
CA ILE A 66 18.50 13.04 4.21
C ILE A 66 19.04 11.86 5.03
N GLN A 67 20.12 11.24 4.55
CA GLN A 67 20.72 10.10 5.22
C GLN A 67 21.28 10.47 6.60
N GLY A 68 21.98 11.61 6.70
CA GLY A 68 22.50 12.13 7.97
C GLY A 68 21.40 12.39 8.99
N GLU A 69 20.33 13.10 8.61
CA GLU A 69 19.18 13.38 9.46
C GLU A 69 18.52 12.08 9.96
N LYS A 70 18.30 11.12 9.05
CA LYS A 70 17.69 9.83 9.35
C LYS A 70 18.55 8.97 10.28
N ARG A 71 19.87 9.00 10.12
CA ARG A 71 20.82 8.31 11.01
C ARG A 71 20.81 8.91 12.42
N VAL A 72 20.81 10.24 12.55
CA VAL A 72 20.68 10.93 13.84
C VAL A 72 19.33 10.63 14.49
N LEU A 73 18.25 10.64 13.71
CA LEU A 73 16.91 10.33 14.21
C LEU A 73 16.81 8.90 14.74
N TYR A 74 17.31 7.91 14.00
CA TYR A 74 17.36 6.52 14.48
C TYR A 74 18.20 6.40 15.75
N ALA A 75 19.37 7.07 15.82
CA ALA A 75 20.19 7.08 17.02
C ALA A 75 19.41 7.62 18.24
N SER A 76 18.60 8.67 18.06
CA SER A 76 17.78 9.21 19.14
C SER A 76 16.73 8.20 19.65
N TYR A 77 16.03 7.49 18.76
CA TYR A 77 15.09 6.44 19.14
C TYR A 77 15.79 5.27 19.84
N ARG A 78 16.92 4.84 19.28
CA ARG A 78 17.72 3.74 19.84
C ARG A 78 18.20 4.09 21.25
N ASP A 79 18.75 5.29 21.45
CA ASP A 79 19.26 5.74 22.75
C ASP A 79 18.15 5.93 23.78
N GLU A 80 16.95 6.34 23.36
CA GLU A 80 15.78 6.48 24.24
C GLU A 80 15.21 5.12 24.66
N LEU A 81 15.13 4.15 23.74
CA LEU A 81 14.40 2.91 23.94
C LEU A 81 15.26 1.77 24.50
N VAL A 82 16.53 1.71 24.11
CA VAL A 82 17.42 0.59 24.44
C VAL A 82 18.80 1.03 24.91
N GLU A 83 19.38 0.23 25.79
CA GLU A 83 20.78 0.28 26.16
C GLU A 83 21.48 -0.93 25.52
N VAL A 84 22.40 -0.65 24.60
CA VAL A 84 23.17 -1.70 23.93
C VAL A 84 24.57 -1.75 24.55
N THR A 85 24.84 -2.84 25.24
CA THR A 85 26.19 -3.24 25.65
C THR A 85 26.75 -4.25 24.65
N GLU A 86 28.06 -4.51 24.66
CA GLU A 86 28.76 -5.35 23.67
C GLU A 86 28.01 -6.63 23.27
N ASN A 87 27.37 -7.31 24.24
CA ASN A 87 26.65 -8.57 23.98
C ASN A 87 25.16 -8.56 24.36
N THR A 88 24.61 -7.46 24.88
CA THR A 88 23.22 -7.46 25.37
C THR A 88 22.50 -6.13 25.14
N VAL A 89 21.27 -6.23 24.62
CA VAL A 89 20.33 -5.11 24.43
C VAL A 89 19.34 -5.09 25.59
N ARG A 90 19.33 -4.08 26.45
CA ARG A 90 18.35 -3.94 27.55
C ARG A 90 17.39 -2.79 27.26
N ILE A 91 16.19 -2.84 27.84
CA ILE A 91 15.23 -1.74 27.73
C ILE A 91 15.69 -0.61 28.65
N ARG A 92 15.74 0.62 28.16
CA ARG A 92 16.03 1.78 29.00
C ARG A 92 14.79 2.15 29.82
N GLU A 93 14.92 2.21 31.14
CA GLU A 93 13.78 2.43 32.05
C GLU A 93 13.20 3.85 31.97
N SER A 94 13.96 4.83 31.46
CA SER A 94 13.60 6.25 31.47
C SER A 94 12.40 6.66 30.59
N GLY A 95 11.93 5.80 29.68
CA GLY A 95 10.79 6.10 28.80
C GLY A 95 9.41 5.63 29.33
N SER A 96 9.35 4.98 30.49
CA SER A 96 8.11 4.38 31.02
C SER A 96 7.61 5.10 32.28
N LEU A 97 6.55 5.90 32.14
CA LEU A 97 5.84 6.53 33.26
C LEU A 97 5.10 5.51 34.16
N LEU A 98 5.09 4.23 33.80
CA LEU A 98 4.25 3.18 34.39
C LEU A 98 4.97 2.25 35.39
N GLY A 99 6.25 2.49 35.70
CA GLY A 99 7.02 1.70 36.66
C GLY A 99 7.23 0.24 36.24
N LYS A 100 7.75 -0.60 37.15
CA LYS A 100 8.19 -1.99 36.87
C LYS A 100 7.10 -2.91 36.30
N ALA A 101 5.82 -2.68 36.63
CA ALA A 101 4.71 -3.50 36.16
C ALA A 101 4.30 -3.18 34.70
N GLY A 102 4.50 -1.95 34.23
CA GLY A 102 4.21 -1.55 32.84
C GLY A 102 5.24 -2.05 31.82
N ASN A 103 6.41 -2.53 32.28
CA ASN A 103 7.49 -3.00 31.42
C ASN A 103 7.44 -4.50 31.11
N ALA A 104 6.61 -5.29 31.80
CA ALA A 104 6.55 -6.74 31.59
C ALA A 104 6.22 -7.13 30.13
N PRO A 105 5.22 -6.52 29.46
CA PRO A 105 4.93 -6.81 28.04
C PRO A 105 6.10 -6.45 27.11
N LEU A 106 6.87 -5.41 27.45
CA LEU A 106 8.03 -4.99 26.65
C LEU A 106 9.21 -5.93 26.83
N GLN A 107 9.39 -6.48 28.05
CA GLN A 107 10.40 -7.50 28.30
C GLN A 107 10.07 -8.81 27.60
N GLU A 108 8.80 -9.21 27.58
CA GLU A 108 8.33 -10.36 26.82
C GLU A 108 8.61 -10.19 25.31
N LEU A 109 8.23 -9.04 24.74
CA LEU A 109 8.53 -8.69 23.35
C LEU A 109 10.03 -8.74 23.04
N LEU A 110 10.87 -8.12 23.88
CA LEU A 110 12.32 -8.15 23.69
C LEU A 110 12.88 -9.58 23.77
N GLN A 111 12.33 -10.41 24.66
CA GLN A 111 12.75 -11.79 24.83
C GLN A 111 12.36 -12.66 23.63
N GLU A 112 11.17 -12.45 23.06
CA GLU A 112 10.71 -13.07 21.82
C GLU A 112 11.66 -12.74 20.66
N ILE A 113 11.93 -11.45 20.44
CA ILE A 113 12.86 -10.98 19.41
C ILE A 113 14.24 -11.62 19.57
N ARG A 114 14.77 -11.70 20.80
CA ARG A 114 16.07 -12.32 21.08
C ARG A 114 16.08 -13.80 20.70
N GLN A 115 15.05 -14.56 21.08
CA GLN A 115 14.97 -15.99 20.77
C GLN A 115 14.97 -16.24 19.26
N ASP A 116 14.32 -15.38 18.49
CA ASP A 116 14.31 -15.47 17.03
C ASP A 116 15.65 -15.05 16.41
N VAL A 117 16.25 -13.96 16.90
CA VAL A 117 17.57 -13.51 16.42
C VAL A 117 18.68 -14.50 16.75
N ASP A 118 18.61 -15.21 17.87
CA ASP A 118 19.59 -16.23 18.28
C ASP A 118 19.68 -17.41 17.29
N ARG A 119 18.62 -17.66 16.52
CA ARG A 119 18.59 -18.69 15.46
C ARG A 119 18.67 -18.12 14.04
N THR A 120 18.63 -16.80 13.87
CA THR A 120 18.57 -16.15 12.55
C THR A 120 19.92 -16.23 11.84
N ARG A 121 19.93 -16.83 10.64
CA ARG A 121 21.05 -16.82 9.68
C ARG A 121 22.44 -17.17 10.25
N LYS A 122 22.50 -18.07 11.24
CA LYS A 122 23.76 -18.50 11.89
C LYS A 122 24.68 -19.31 10.98
N ASP A 123 24.24 -19.64 9.76
CA ASP A 123 25.06 -20.16 8.66
C ASP A 123 26.17 -19.18 8.23
N LEU A 124 26.02 -17.88 8.51
CA LEU A 124 26.98 -16.85 8.13
C LEU A 124 27.72 -16.31 9.36
N GLU A 125 29.05 -16.18 9.24
CA GLU A 125 29.92 -15.61 10.28
C GLU A 125 29.46 -14.20 10.70
N PHE A 126 28.93 -13.42 9.76
CA PHE A 126 28.39 -12.08 10.03
C PHE A 126 27.34 -12.07 11.14
N PHE A 127 26.40 -13.03 11.17
CA PHE A 127 25.34 -13.12 12.17
C PHE A 127 25.75 -13.88 13.44
N GLN A 128 26.94 -14.47 13.47
CA GLN A 128 27.49 -15.09 14.68
C GLN A 128 28.13 -14.05 15.61
N LYS A 129 28.46 -12.86 15.09
CA LYS A 129 29.05 -11.76 15.85
C LYS A 129 28.05 -11.18 16.87
N PRO A 130 28.47 -10.93 18.12
CA PRO A 130 27.62 -10.31 19.13
C PRO A 130 27.10 -8.93 18.72
N GLU A 131 27.92 -8.14 18.03
CA GLU A 131 27.59 -6.79 17.60
C GLU A 131 26.46 -6.81 16.57
N THR A 132 26.52 -7.73 15.59
CA THR A 132 25.46 -7.92 14.60
C THR A 132 24.16 -8.40 15.24
N THR A 133 24.27 -9.33 16.19
CA THR A 133 23.12 -9.86 16.95
C THR A 133 22.45 -8.73 17.72
N ALA A 134 23.23 -7.88 18.41
CA ALA A 134 22.73 -6.73 19.14
C ALA A 134 22.09 -5.68 18.21
N ALA A 135 22.70 -5.41 17.05
CA ALA A 135 22.16 -4.50 16.05
C ALA A 135 20.80 -4.97 15.51
N LEU A 136 20.66 -6.27 15.20
CA LEU A 136 19.42 -6.85 14.71
C LEU A 136 18.30 -6.82 15.76
N VAL A 137 18.62 -7.15 17.02
CA VAL A 137 17.67 -7.05 18.14
C VAL A 137 17.23 -5.59 18.36
N ALA A 138 18.17 -4.64 18.35
CA ALA A 138 17.87 -3.22 18.53
C ALA A 138 16.96 -2.69 17.41
N LEU A 139 17.29 -2.99 16.14
CA LEU A 139 16.51 -2.60 14.97
C LEU A 139 15.05 -3.09 15.08
N LEU A 140 14.85 -4.37 15.36
CA LEU A 140 13.51 -4.98 15.47
C LEU A 140 12.73 -4.42 16.65
N PHE A 141 13.38 -4.25 17.81
CA PHE A 141 12.71 -3.72 19.00
C PHE A 141 12.31 -2.26 18.81
N VAL A 142 13.19 -1.42 18.26
CA VAL A 142 12.88 -0.02 17.93
C VAL A 142 11.74 0.04 16.93
N TYR A 143 11.75 -0.79 15.88
CA TYR A 143 10.67 -0.84 14.91
C TYR A 143 9.32 -1.19 15.55
N ALA A 144 9.26 -2.25 16.37
CA ALA A 144 8.04 -2.68 17.04
C ALA A 144 7.50 -1.62 18.01
N ARG A 145 8.39 -0.88 18.69
CA ARG A 145 8.03 0.23 19.58
C ARG A 145 7.43 1.43 18.85
N LEU A 146 7.95 1.74 17.66
CA LEU A 146 7.46 2.85 16.84
C LEU A 146 6.20 2.50 16.04
N ASN A 147 5.92 1.21 15.83
CA ASN A 147 4.80 0.72 15.04
C ASN A 147 3.88 -0.22 15.87
N PRO A 148 3.20 0.29 16.91
CA PRO A 148 2.39 -0.54 17.82
C PRO A 148 1.20 -1.24 17.15
N GLY A 149 0.76 -0.77 15.97
CA GLY A 149 -0.31 -1.41 15.18
C GLY A 149 0.15 -2.60 14.34
N VAL A 150 1.45 -2.71 14.04
CA VAL A 150 2.03 -3.88 13.35
C VAL A 150 2.61 -4.86 14.37
N ARG A 151 3.27 -4.33 15.42
CA ARG A 151 4.03 -5.10 16.42
C ARG A 151 5.16 -5.90 15.76
N TYR A 152 5.86 -6.69 16.58
CA TYR A 152 6.78 -7.70 16.08
C TYR A 152 6.02 -8.99 15.79
N VAL A 153 6.35 -9.64 14.68
CA VAL A 153 5.86 -10.97 14.33
C VAL A 153 7.03 -11.82 13.88
N GLN A 154 7.07 -13.06 14.34
CA GLN A 154 8.07 -14.05 13.96
C GLN A 154 8.17 -14.14 12.41
N GLY A 155 9.40 -14.01 11.89
CA GLY A 155 9.68 -13.89 10.46
C GLY A 155 10.23 -12.52 10.07
N MET A 156 9.84 -11.45 10.77
CA MET A 156 10.42 -10.11 10.56
C MET A 156 11.94 -10.09 10.80
N ASN A 157 12.44 -10.94 11.69
CA ASN A 157 13.87 -11.13 11.93
C ASN A 157 14.64 -11.59 10.69
N GLU A 158 14.06 -12.50 9.88
CA GLU A 158 14.69 -12.98 8.65
C GLU A 158 14.74 -11.87 7.59
N VAL A 159 13.65 -11.09 7.47
CA VAL A 159 13.57 -9.95 6.55
C VAL A 159 14.56 -8.84 6.95
N ALA A 160 14.59 -8.47 8.23
CA ALA A 160 15.50 -7.48 8.77
C ALA A 160 16.97 -7.91 8.66
N ALA A 161 17.26 -9.21 8.79
CA ALA A 161 18.61 -9.73 8.60
C ALA A 161 19.14 -9.47 7.18
N ILE A 162 18.31 -9.65 6.14
CA ILE A 162 18.73 -9.34 4.76
C ILE A 162 19.09 -7.85 4.62
N MET A 163 18.27 -6.96 5.17
CA MET A 163 18.55 -5.52 5.15
C MET A 163 19.85 -5.18 5.88
N LEU A 164 20.05 -5.75 7.06
CA LEU A 164 21.27 -5.53 7.86
C LEU A 164 22.53 -6.03 7.13
N TYR A 165 22.43 -7.18 6.48
CA TYR A 165 23.53 -7.75 5.69
C TYR A 165 23.88 -6.89 4.48
N VAL A 166 22.89 -6.47 3.69
CA VAL A 166 23.13 -5.63 2.51
C VAL A 166 23.72 -4.29 2.91
N MET A 167 23.25 -3.68 4.00
CA MET A 167 23.78 -2.41 4.47
C MET A 167 25.12 -2.53 5.19
N SER A 168 25.61 -3.73 5.51
CA SER A 168 26.81 -3.95 6.35
C SER A 168 28.09 -3.29 5.84
N THR A 169 28.15 -2.93 4.56
CA THR A 169 29.27 -2.20 3.96
C THR A 169 29.25 -0.70 4.27
N GLU A 170 28.18 -0.19 4.88
CA GLU A 170 28.00 1.22 5.23
C GLU A 170 28.46 1.53 6.67
N PRO A 171 29.01 2.72 6.94
CA PRO A 171 29.49 3.07 8.28
C PRO A 171 28.43 3.01 9.39
N ALA A 172 27.19 3.40 9.08
CA ALA A 172 26.05 3.38 10.01
C ALA A 172 24.98 2.39 9.54
N TYR A 173 25.42 1.17 9.20
CA TYR A 173 24.59 0.14 8.59
C TYR A 173 23.31 -0.21 9.37
N GLU A 174 23.34 -0.19 10.71
CA GLU A 174 22.15 -0.46 11.54
C GLU A 174 21.02 0.55 11.26
N ALA A 175 21.36 1.84 11.17
CA ALA A 175 20.39 2.90 10.92
C ALA A 175 19.85 2.84 9.48
N ASP A 176 20.73 2.65 8.50
CA ASP A 176 20.33 2.52 7.10
C ASP A 176 19.44 1.28 6.88
N ALA A 177 19.79 0.16 7.53
CA ALA A 177 18.99 -1.05 7.51
C ALA A 177 17.62 -0.85 8.17
N PHE A 178 17.55 -0.13 9.29
CA PHE A 178 16.28 0.19 9.95
C PHE A 178 15.34 0.96 9.02
N TRP A 179 15.84 1.98 8.30
CA TRP A 179 15.00 2.76 7.40
C TRP A 179 14.59 1.96 6.16
N CYS A 180 15.51 1.21 5.54
CA CYS A 180 15.17 0.35 4.40
C CYS A 180 14.16 -0.74 4.79
N PHE A 181 14.32 -1.34 5.97
CA PHE A 181 13.36 -2.27 6.55
C PHE A 181 12.01 -1.61 6.80
N SER A 182 12.00 -0.39 7.34
CA SER A 182 10.76 0.34 7.60
C SER A 182 9.99 0.66 6.33
N GLU A 183 10.67 1.13 5.27
CA GLU A 183 10.04 1.37 3.96
C GLU A 183 9.50 0.08 3.35
N LEU A 184 10.27 -1.01 3.41
CA LEU A 184 9.82 -2.33 2.95
C LEU A 184 8.54 -2.76 3.69
N MET A 185 8.54 -2.64 5.03
CA MET A 185 7.40 -3.04 5.84
C MET A 185 6.15 -2.21 5.56
N VAL A 186 6.25 -0.97 5.07
CA VAL A 186 5.06 -0.21 4.64
C VAL A 186 4.30 -0.96 3.54
N GLU A 187 5.02 -1.65 2.65
CA GLU A 187 4.44 -2.39 1.51
C GLU A 187 4.08 -3.84 1.83
N ILE A 188 4.79 -4.51 2.76
CA ILE A 188 4.62 -5.95 3.05
C ILE A 188 4.05 -6.27 4.42
N LYS A 189 3.60 -5.26 5.20
CA LYS A 189 3.06 -5.46 6.56
C LYS A 189 1.72 -6.18 6.63
N GLU A 190 0.91 -6.16 5.58
CA GLU A 190 -0.42 -6.81 5.57
C GLU A 190 -0.34 -8.26 6.06
N PRO A 191 0.59 -9.08 5.54
CA PRO A 191 0.90 -10.40 6.08
C PRO A 191 1.19 -10.56 7.57
N PHE A 192 1.61 -9.50 8.24
CA PHE A 192 2.09 -9.52 9.62
C PHE A 192 1.11 -8.87 10.60
N MET A 193 -0.04 -8.41 10.12
CA MET A 193 -1.03 -7.73 10.96
C MET A 193 -2.18 -8.69 11.31
N GLU A 194 -2.34 -8.99 12.61
CA GLU A 194 -3.40 -9.88 13.16
C GLU A 194 -4.82 -9.51 12.69
N VAL A 195 -5.06 -8.23 12.36
CA VAL A 195 -6.36 -7.74 11.89
C VAL A 195 -6.77 -8.40 10.57
N PHE A 196 -5.80 -8.77 9.73
CA PHE A 196 -6.04 -9.38 8.42
C PHE A 196 -6.07 -10.90 8.46
N ASP A 197 -5.86 -11.54 9.63
CA ASP A 197 -5.96 -13.01 9.76
C ASP A 197 -7.39 -13.53 9.48
N ASN A 198 -8.40 -12.66 9.62
CA ASN A 198 -9.82 -12.98 9.39
C ASN A 198 -10.38 -12.43 8.07
N GLU A 199 -9.61 -11.62 7.35
CA GLU A 199 -10.00 -11.09 6.04
C GLU A 199 -9.31 -11.94 4.96
N ASN A 200 -10.10 -12.55 4.08
CA ASN A 200 -9.60 -13.36 2.97
C ASN A 200 -8.86 -12.53 1.90
N GLU A 201 -8.21 -11.41 2.25
CA GLU A 201 -7.60 -10.48 1.31
C GLU A 201 -6.11 -10.25 1.64
N GLY A 202 -5.29 -10.13 0.59
CA GLY A 202 -3.82 -10.01 0.70
C GLY A 202 -3.08 -11.31 0.35
N ILE A 203 -2.61 -12.05 1.36
CA ILE A 203 -1.80 -13.27 1.15
C ILE A 203 -2.59 -14.39 0.48
N THR A 204 -3.85 -14.58 0.86
CA THR A 204 -4.80 -15.48 0.21
C THR A 204 -4.91 -15.20 -1.30
N SER A 205 -4.78 -13.94 -1.71
CA SER A 205 -4.80 -13.52 -3.13
C SER A 205 -3.52 -13.90 -3.86
N GLN A 206 -2.33 -13.65 -3.28
CA GLN A 206 -1.06 -14.08 -3.88
C GLN A 206 -0.95 -15.61 -3.96
N VAL A 207 -1.28 -16.31 -2.88
CA VAL A 207 -1.27 -17.77 -2.84
C VAL A 207 -2.33 -18.35 -3.79
N GLY A 208 -3.51 -17.72 -3.86
CA GLY A 208 -4.54 -18.05 -4.85
C GLY A 208 -4.05 -17.87 -6.29
N SER A 209 -3.27 -16.81 -6.55
CA SER A 209 -2.65 -16.55 -7.84
C SER A 209 -1.64 -17.63 -8.21
N VAL A 210 -0.78 -18.07 -7.28
CA VAL A 210 0.13 -19.21 -7.52
C VAL A 210 -0.66 -20.48 -7.84
N ALA A 211 -1.72 -20.78 -7.10
CA ALA A 211 -2.55 -21.96 -7.35
C ALA A 211 -3.26 -21.91 -8.71
N GLN A 212 -3.72 -20.73 -9.15
CA GLN A 212 -4.31 -20.53 -10.47
C GLN A 212 -3.27 -20.71 -11.58
N LEU A 213 -2.10 -20.10 -11.44
CA LEU A 213 -1.02 -20.27 -12.40
C LEU A 213 -0.58 -21.72 -12.48
N LEU A 214 -0.43 -22.42 -11.35
CA LEU A 214 -0.08 -23.83 -11.34
C LEU A 214 -1.08 -24.68 -12.13
N ARG A 215 -2.39 -24.44 -11.97
CA ARG A 215 -3.42 -25.12 -12.77
C ARG A 215 -3.29 -24.85 -14.27
N SER A 216 -2.89 -23.64 -14.66
CA SER A 216 -2.72 -23.25 -16.06
C SER A 216 -1.46 -23.84 -16.69
N TYR A 217 -0.36 -23.92 -15.95
CA TYR A 217 0.94 -24.41 -16.44
C TYR A 217 1.09 -25.92 -16.32
N ASP A 218 0.56 -26.52 -15.26
CA ASP A 218 0.59 -27.97 -15.03
C ASP A 218 -0.64 -28.44 -14.23
N SER A 219 -1.73 -28.67 -14.97
CA SER A 219 -2.98 -29.16 -14.38
C SER A 219 -2.83 -30.54 -13.72
N VAL A 220 -1.92 -31.38 -14.20
CA VAL A 220 -1.68 -32.73 -13.64
C VAL A 220 -1.06 -32.59 -12.25
N LEU A 221 0.00 -31.79 -12.11
CA LEU A 221 0.62 -31.52 -10.83
C LEU A 221 -0.35 -30.81 -9.87
N ALA A 222 -1.11 -29.83 -10.37
CA ALA A 222 -2.11 -29.14 -9.56
C ALA A 222 -3.17 -30.09 -8.99
N MET A 223 -3.72 -30.98 -9.81
CA MET A 223 -4.69 -31.99 -9.39
C MET A 223 -4.06 -33.00 -8.42
N HIS A 224 -2.79 -33.38 -8.62
CA HIS A 224 -2.07 -34.28 -7.73
C HIS A 224 -1.92 -33.68 -6.33
N LEU A 225 -1.43 -32.43 -6.23
CA LEU A 225 -1.28 -31.74 -4.95
C LEU A 225 -2.62 -31.56 -4.24
N GLN A 226 -3.67 -31.23 -5.00
CA GLN A 226 -5.04 -31.10 -4.46
C GLN A 226 -5.58 -32.44 -3.93
N LYS A 227 -5.37 -33.54 -4.66
CA LYS A 227 -5.85 -34.88 -4.28
C LYS A 227 -5.25 -35.37 -2.96
N HIS A 228 -4.01 -35.01 -2.68
CA HIS A 228 -3.27 -35.48 -1.51
C HIS A 228 -3.39 -34.53 -0.30
N ASP A 229 -4.38 -33.64 -0.30
CA ASP A 229 -4.65 -32.65 0.76
C ASP A 229 -3.37 -31.95 1.23
N LEU A 230 -2.47 -31.65 0.30
CA LEU A 230 -1.29 -30.84 0.54
C LEU A 230 -1.56 -29.50 -0.11
N PRO A 231 -2.18 -28.54 0.60
CA PRO A 231 -2.33 -27.22 0.04
C PRO A 231 -0.90 -26.71 -0.19
N PRO A 232 -0.51 -26.41 -1.45
CA PRO A 232 0.73 -25.67 -1.70
C PRO A 232 0.80 -24.38 -0.88
N PHE A 233 -0.39 -23.92 -0.45
CA PHE A 233 -0.69 -22.84 0.47
C PHE A 233 0.28 -22.71 1.66
N MET A 234 0.65 -23.78 2.37
CA MET A 234 1.50 -23.61 3.57
C MET A 234 2.94 -23.18 3.23
N PHE A 235 3.50 -23.68 2.12
CA PHE A 235 4.86 -23.33 1.70
C PHE A 235 4.88 -21.99 0.96
N VAL A 236 3.95 -21.81 0.03
CA VAL A 236 3.80 -20.58 -0.75
C VAL A 236 3.50 -19.39 0.15
N PHE A 237 2.67 -19.57 1.20
CA PHE A 237 2.42 -18.53 2.20
C PHE A 237 3.74 -18.04 2.79
N ARG A 238 4.57 -18.93 3.34
CA ARG A 238 5.85 -18.56 3.94
C ARG A 238 6.81 -17.91 2.93
N TRP A 239 6.87 -18.44 1.71
CA TRP A 239 7.70 -17.87 0.65
C TRP A 239 7.29 -16.45 0.26
N CYS A 240 5.98 -16.20 0.17
CA CYS A 240 5.42 -14.87 -0.09
C CYS A 240 5.63 -13.92 1.09
N THR A 241 5.30 -14.33 2.32
CA THR A 241 5.35 -13.44 3.49
C THR A 241 6.78 -13.08 3.89
N MET A 242 7.72 -14.02 3.76
CA MET A 242 9.13 -13.78 4.10
C MET A 242 10.00 -13.51 2.87
N LEU A 243 9.42 -13.42 1.66
CA LEU A 243 10.13 -13.19 0.40
C LEU A 243 11.35 -14.13 0.22
N PHE A 244 11.18 -15.41 0.56
CA PHE A 244 12.23 -16.45 0.58
C PHE A 244 13.41 -16.22 1.53
N ALA A 245 13.38 -15.21 2.42
CA ALA A 245 14.50 -14.89 3.31
C ALA A 245 14.97 -16.07 4.16
N GLN A 246 14.03 -16.93 4.58
CA GLN A 246 14.30 -18.13 5.37
C GLN A 246 14.54 -19.39 4.52
N ASP A 247 14.44 -19.31 3.19
CA ASP A 247 14.35 -20.48 2.31
C ASP A 247 15.48 -20.60 1.31
N ALA A 248 16.27 -19.55 1.09
CA ALA A 248 17.44 -19.61 0.22
C ALA A 248 18.71 -19.11 0.95
N SER A 249 19.87 -19.30 0.33
CA SER A 249 21.13 -18.70 0.82
C SER A 249 21.06 -17.17 0.72
N ILE A 250 21.88 -16.43 1.47
CA ILE A 250 21.77 -14.96 1.46
C ILE A 250 22.06 -14.40 0.07
N THR A 251 23.03 -14.99 -0.63
CA THR A 251 23.41 -14.64 -2.00
C THR A 251 22.23 -14.81 -2.96
N HIS A 252 21.48 -15.89 -2.83
CA HIS A 252 20.28 -16.12 -3.64
C HIS A 252 19.15 -15.15 -3.29
N VAL A 253 18.92 -14.90 -2.00
CA VAL A 253 17.88 -13.96 -1.54
C VAL A 253 18.16 -12.54 -2.02
N VAL A 254 19.39 -12.03 -1.90
CA VAL A 254 19.69 -10.66 -2.36
C VAL A 254 19.50 -10.51 -3.88
N ARG A 255 19.86 -11.53 -4.68
CA ARG A 255 19.61 -11.52 -6.14
C ARG A 255 18.13 -11.59 -6.48
N LEU A 256 17.33 -12.33 -5.72
CA LEU A 256 15.88 -12.33 -5.86
C LEU A 256 15.30 -10.95 -5.48
N TRP A 257 15.79 -10.35 -4.40
CA TRP A 257 15.30 -9.06 -3.91
C TRP A 257 15.69 -7.90 -4.82
N ASP A 258 16.82 -7.96 -5.52
CA ASP A 258 17.14 -7.03 -6.61
C ASP A 258 15.98 -6.95 -7.62
N ARG A 259 15.37 -8.09 -7.96
CA ARG A 259 14.20 -8.17 -8.86
C ARG A 259 12.93 -7.69 -8.17
N LEU A 260 12.61 -8.20 -6.98
CA LEU A 260 11.39 -7.82 -6.26
C LEU A 260 11.29 -6.31 -6.02
N ILE A 261 12.40 -5.70 -5.60
CA ILE A 261 12.46 -4.27 -5.30
C ILE A 261 12.49 -3.45 -6.60
N SER A 262 13.14 -3.91 -7.65
CA SER A 262 13.15 -3.16 -8.93
C SER A 262 11.87 -3.28 -9.74
N ASP A 263 11.11 -4.37 -9.58
CA ASP A 263 9.90 -4.66 -10.35
C ASP A 263 8.84 -3.56 -10.17
N PRO A 264 8.20 -3.07 -11.26
CA PRO A 264 7.18 -2.04 -11.18
C PRO A 264 5.90 -2.50 -10.48
N ARG A 265 5.62 -3.81 -10.45
CA ARG A 265 4.55 -4.45 -9.67
C ARG A 265 5.09 -5.10 -8.39
N ARG A 266 6.32 -4.76 -7.98
CA ARG A 266 6.98 -5.12 -6.72
C ARG A 266 6.93 -6.63 -6.44
N TYR A 267 6.34 -6.99 -5.32
CA TYR A 267 6.34 -8.36 -4.78
C TYR A 267 5.42 -9.32 -5.54
N GLU A 268 4.66 -8.87 -6.54
CA GLU A 268 3.93 -9.78 -7.42
C GLU A 268 4.88 -10.75 -8.15
N PHE A 269 6.11 -10.33 -8.43
CA PHE A 269 7.13 -11.20 -9.03
C PHE A 269 7.41 -12.45 -8.15
N CYS A 270 7.20 -12.36 -6.83
CA CYS A 270 7.33 -13.49 -5.91
C CYS A 270 6.41 -14.66 -6.29
N THR A 271 5.22 -14.37 -6.83
CA THR A 271 4.26 -15.38 -7.33
C THR A 271 4.89 -16.25 -8.43
N TYR A 272 5.61 -15.63 -9.37
CA TYR A 272 6.26 -16.35 -10.46
C TYR A 272 7.47 -17.15 -9.98
N MET A 273 8.18 -16.62 -8.96
CA MET A 273 9.26 -17.37 -8.30
C MET A 273 8.71 -18.62 -7.60
N CYS A 274 7.61 -18.50 -6.86
CA CYS A 274 6.95 -19.64 -6.23
C CYS A 274 6.55 -20.70 -7.27
N LEU A 275 5.96 -20.29 -8.39
CA LEU A 275 5.59 -21.21 -9.47
C LEU A 275 6.81 -21.90 -10.07
N ALA A 276 7.89 -21.16 -10.35
CA ALA A 276 9.12 -21.72 -10.90
C ALA A 276 9.72 -22.81 -9.99
N VAL A 277 9.74 -22.58 -8.67
CA VAL A 277 10.20 -23.55 -7.68
C VAL A 277 9.34 -24.82 -7.67
N ILE A 278 8.01 -24.67 -7.72
CA ILE A 278 7.09 -25.81 -7.76
C ILE A 278 7.27 -26.62 -9.04
N LEU A 279 7.35 -25.96 -10.20
CA LEU A 279 7.54 -26.63 -11.48
C LEU A 279 8.91 -27.33 -11.59
N ALA A 280 9.96 -26.75 -10.99
CA ALA A 280 11.28 -27.38 -10.96
C ALA A 280 11.31 -28.68 -10.14
N THR A 281 10.37 -28.88 -9.22
CA THR A 281 10.25 -30.10 -8.40
C THR A 281 9.13 -31.04 -8.86
N ARG A 282 8.56 -30.77 -10.04
CA ARG A 282 7.43 -31.50 -10.61
C ARG A 282 7.59 -33.01 -10.57
N ASP A 283 8.70 -33.53 -11.11
CA ASP A 283 8.86 -34.98 -11.28
C ASP A 283 8.99 -35.69 -9.92
N ASP A 284 9.62 -35.05 -8.94
CA ASP A 284 9.70 -35.56 -7.57
C ASP A 284 8.35 -35.49 -6.84
N LEU A 285 7.55 -34.47 -7.10
CA LEU A 285 6.20 -34.36 -6.52
C LEU A 285 5.25 -35.41 -7.09
N LEU A 286 5.38 -35.73 -8.38
CA LEU A 286 4.57 -36.75 -9.05
C LEU A 286 5.05 -38.19 -8.79
N CYS A 287 6.30 -38.38 -8.32
CA CYS A 287 6.82 -39.72 -8.05
C CYS A 287 6.32 -40.32 -6.73
N THR A 288 5.63 -39.53 -5.90
CA THR A 288 5.13 -39.94 -4.58
C THR A 288 3.67 -39.51 -4.37
N ASP A 289 2.89 -40.40 -3.76
CA ASP A 289 1.52 -40.14 -3.28
C ASP A 289 1.49 -39.79 -1.78
N LYS A 290 2.66 -39.77 -1.13
CA LYS A 290 2.78 -39.53 0.32
C LYS A 290 2.88 -38.03 0.60
N GLN A 291 1.87 -37.47 1.24
CA GLN A 291 1.79 -36.06 1.64
C GLN A 291 3.07 -35.57 2.34
N PHE A 292 3.61 -36.32 3.31
CA PHE A 292 4.85 -35.95 4.01
C PHE A 292 6.08 -35.84 3.09
N ALA A 293 6.22 -36.75 2.12
CA ALA A 293 7.34 -36.72 1.19
C ALA A 293 7.24 -35.52 0.23
N MET A 294 6.02 -35.21 -0.22
CA MET A 294 5.76 -34.02 -1.05
C MET A 294 6.05 -32.72 -0.29
N ALA A 295 5.69 -32.67 1.00
CA ALA A 295 5.99 -31.55 1.88
C ALA A 295 7.51 -31.35 2.05
N GLU A 296 8.27 -32.43 2.23
CA GLU A 296 9.73 -32.39 2.32
C GLU A 296 10.38 -31.88 1.03
N VAL A 297 9.88 -32.35 -0.12
CA VAL A 297 10.32 -31.87 -1.44
C VAL A 297 10.12 -30.36 -1.56
N LEU A 298 8.91 -29.85 -1.30
CA LEU A 298 8.62 -28.41 -1.36
C LEU A 298 9.45 -27.62 -0.35
N GLN A 299 9.58 -28.09 0.89
CA GLN A 299 10.35 -27.39 1.92
C GLN A 299 11.83 -27.19 1.53
N SER A 300 12.44 -28.20 0.91
CA SER A 300 13.83 -28.13 0.45
C SER A 300 14.00 -27.48 -0.93
N ALA A 301 12.92 -27.31 -1.70
CA ALA A 301 12.96 -26.97 -3.12
C ALA A 301 13.85 -25.76 -3.46
N PRO A 302 13.80 -24.63 -2.74
CA PRO A 302 14.63 -23.46 -3.06
C PRO A 302 16.13 -23.63 -2.75
N ARG A 303 16.51 -24.68 -2.00
CA ARG A 303 17.91 -24.99 -1.60
C ARG A 303 18.47 -26.24 -2.27
N ARG A 304 17.73 -26.81 -3.21
CA ARG A 304 18.12 -28.05 -3.86
C ARG A 304 19.47 -27.89 -4.58
N PRO A 305 20.46 -28.78 -4.33
CA PRO A 305 21.77 -28.66 -4.94
C PRO A 305 21.77 -29.04 -6.42
N ASP A 306 20.78 -29.81 -6.86
CA ASP A 306 20.60 -30.25 -8.25
C ASP A 306 19.92 -29.20 -9.14
N VAL A 307 19.32 -28.17 -8.54
CA VAL A 307 18.66 -27.08 -9.25
C VAL A 307 19.44 -25.79 -9.01
N ASP A 308 20.05 -25.25 -10.06
CA ASP A 308 20.70 -23.95 -10.01
C ASP A 308 19.68 -22.82 -9.73
N PHE A 309 19.97 -21.96 -8.76
CA PHE A 309 19.05 -20.90 -8.36
C PHE A 309 18.91 -19.82 -9.43
N ASP A 310 19.97 -19.54 -10.19
CA ASP A 310 19.90 -18.59 -11.30
C ASP A 310 18.95 -19.15 -12.39
N SER A 311 18.97 -20.46 -12.64
CA SER A 311 18.00 -21.13 -13.50
C SER A 311 16.55 -20.99 -13.00
N LEU A 312 16.30 -21.05 -11.69
CA LEU A 312 14.96 -20.77 -11.12
C LEU A 312 14.55 -19.31 -11.36
N LEU A 313 15.46 -18.36 -11.16
CA LEU A 313 15.21 -16.94 -11.43
C LEU A 313 14.87 -16.71 -12.91
N TYR A 314 15.61 -17.32 -13.84
CA TYR A 314 15.32 -17.19 -15.27
C TYR A 314 13.98 -17.79 -15.66
N HIS A 315 13.59 -18.94 -15.09
CA HIS A 315 12.25 -19.50 -15.28
C HIS A 315 11.16 -18.55 -14.75
N ALA A 316 11.34 -17.99 -13.55
CA ALA A 316 10.41 -17.02 -12.97
C ALA A 316 10.29 -15.76 -13.85
N MET A 317 11.42 -15.26 -14.39
CA MET A 317 11.43 -14.13 -15.32
C MET A 317 10.72 -14.45 -16.64
N ALA A 318 10.87 -15.66 -17.17
CA ALA A 318 10.18 -16.10 -18.38
C ALA A 318 8.66 -16.19 -18.17
N ILE A 319 8.23 -16.77 -17.05
CA ILE A 319 6.82 -16.80 -16.63
C ILE A 319 6.29 -15.37 -16.49
N CYS A 320 7.01 -14.51 -15.77
CA CYS A 320 6.65 -13.10 -15.59
C CYS A 320 6.47 -12.37 -16.92
N ALA A 321 7.43 -12.51 -17.84
CA ALA A 321 7.37 -11.87 -19.16
C ALA A 321 6.19 -12.40 -19.99
N PHE A 322 5.92 -13.71 -19.91
CA PHE A 322 4.77 -14.32 -20.57
C PHE A 322 3.46 -13.80 -19.97
N GLU A 323 3.24 -13.92 -18.66
CA GLU A 323 1.99 -13.50 -18.01
C GLU A 323 1.71 -12.00 -18.16
N ARG A 324 2.75 -11.16 -18.20
CA ARG A 324 2.61 -9.70 -18.34
C ARG A 324 2.66 -9.21 -19.79
N ARG A 325 2.74 -10.10 -20.78
CA ARG A 325 2.79 -9.70 -22.18
C ARG A 325 1.51 -8.96 -22.58
N PRO A 326 1.59 -7.90 -23.39
CA PRO A 326 0.40 -7.33 -24.01
C PRO A 326 -0.24 -8.39 -24.91
N GLN A 327 -1.47 -8.79 -24.60
CA GLN A 327 -2.25 -9.63 -25.52
C GLN A 327 -2.85 -8.69 -26.58
N MET A 328 -2.30 -8.71 -27.80
CA MET A 328 -2.83 -7.93 -28.92
C MET A 328 -3.18 -8.83 -30.11
N PRO A 329 -4.45 -8.88 -30.55
CA PRO A 329 -5.62 -8.36 -29.82
C PRO A 329 -5.83 -9.12 -28.50
N PRO A 330 -6.49 -8.53 -27.49
CA PRO A 330 -6.86 -9.27 -26.29
C PRO A 330 -7.65 -10.51 -26.69
N PHE A 331 -7.22 -11.68 -26.25
CA PHE A 331 -7.86 -12.96 -26.56
C PHE A 331 -8.52 -13.55 -25.30
N PRO A 332 -9.80 -13.99 -25.38
CA PRO A 332 -10.67 -13.94 -26.56
C PRO A 332 -10.98 -12.49 -26.99
N PRO A 333 -11.28 -12.23 -28.28
CA PRO A 333 -11.61 -10.89 -28.77
C PRO A 333 -12.73 -10.32 -27.92
N ARG A 334 -12.47 -9.18 -27.26
CA ARG A 334 -13.43 -8.51 -26.38
C ARG A 334 -14.71 -8.23 -27.17
N ALA A 335 -15.85 -8.70 -26.67
CA ALA A 335 -17.12 -8.31 -27.24
C ALA A 335 -17.41 -6.84 -26.86
N PRO A 336 -18.08 -6.05 -27.72
CA PRO A 336 -18.47 -4.68 -27.38
C PRO A 336 -19.31 -4.57 -26.09
N SER A 337 -20.02 -5.64 -25.71
CA SER A 337 -20.76 -5.75 -24.44
C SER A 337 -19.82 -5.71 -23.23
N ASP A 338 -18.68 -6.40 -23.30
CA ASP A 338 -17.76 -6.55 -22.17
C ASP A 338 -17.12 -5.20 -21.81
N MET A 339 -16.95 -4.31 -22.79
CA MET A 339 -16.46 -2.94 -22.58
C MET A 339 -17.51 -2.05 -21.90
N VAL A 340 -18.80 -2.25 -22.23
CA VAL A 340 -19.92 -1.55 -21.58
C VAL A 340 -20.12 -2.05 -20.15
N ASP A 341 -19.92 -3.35 -19.92
CA ASP A 341 -19.98 -3.96 -18.60
C ASP A 341 -18.79 -3.55 -17.73
N GLU A 342 -17.54 -3.54 -18.24
CA GLU A 342 -16.37 -3.00 -17.52
C GLU A 342 -16.53 -1.52 -17.18
N LEU A 343 -17.04 -0.70 -18.11
CA LEU A 343 -17.35 0.70 -17.84
C LEU A 343 -18.46 0.86 -16.81
N SER A 344 -19.47 -0.01 -16.83
CA SER A 344 -20.56 -0.02 -15.85
C SER A 344 -20.09 -0.45 -14.47
N GLU A 345 -19.27 -1.50 -14.38
CA GLU A 345 -18.64 -1.97 -13.15
C GLU A 345 -17.66 -0.93 -12.59
N TRP A 346 -16.87 -0.28 -13.45
CA TRP A 346 -15.98 0.80 -13.04
C TRP A 346 -16.77 2.00 -12.53
N VAL A 347 -17.85 2.41 -13.21
CA VAL A 347 -18.76 3.48 -12.74
C VAL A 347 -19.41 3.09 -11.42
N GLN A 348 -19.84 1.84 -11.26
CA GLN A 348 -20.43 1.33 -10.02
C GLN A 348 -19.40 1.26 -8.88
N SER A 349 -18.17 0.83 -9.14
CA SER A 349 -17.06 0.78 -8.19
C SER A 349 -16.60 2.18 -7.77
N ALA A 350 -16.54 3.12 -8.72
CA ALA A 350 -16.27 4.53 -8.45
C ALA A 350 -17.40 5.16 -7.61
N ALA A 351 -18.66 4.83 -7.89
CA ALA A 351 -19.80 5.26 -7.11
C ALA A 351 -19.82 4.64 -5.70
N ALA A 352 -19.45 3.37 -5.56
CA ALA A 352 -19.32 2.68 -4.28
C ALA A 352 -18.20 3.29 -3.43
N LYS A 353 -17.01 3.53 -4.00
CA LYS A 353 -15.90 4.21 -3.32
C LYS A 353 -16.25 5.65 -2.94
N ALA A 354 -16.98 6.37 -3.78
CA ALA A 354 -17.48 7.71 -3.44
C ALA A 354 -18.52 7.66 -2.30
N SER A 355 -19.38 6.64 -2.28
CA SER A 355 -20.34 6.40 -1.20
C SER A 355 -19.66 5.99 0.11
N GLU A 356 -18.59 5.21 0.05
CA GLU A 356 -17.81 4.76 1.20
C GLU A 356 -16.98 5.92 1.80
N VAL A 357 -16.36 6.75 0.96
CA VAL A 357 -15.73 8.01 1.38
C VAL A 357 -16.78 8.96 1.97
N GLY A 358 -17.98 9.03 1.37
CA GLY A 358 -19.12 9.77 1.91
C GLY A 358 -19.61 9.25 3.26
N GLN A 359 -19.67 7.91 3.45
CA GLN A 359 -20.02 7.27 4.71
C GLN A 359 -18.94 7.45 5.79
N ARG A 360 -17.65 7.42 5.44
CA ARG A 360 -16.54 7.70 6.37
C ARG A 360 -16.49 9.17 6.79
N VAL A 361 -16.80 10.09 5.87
CA VAL A 361 -16.99 11.52 6.18
C VAL A 361 -18.24 11.73 7.05
N SER A 362 -19.31 10.96 6.83
CA SER A 362 -20.54 10.98 7.64
C SER A 362 -20.37 10.36 9.03
N MET A 363 -19.59 9.27 9.18
CA MET A 363 -19.27 8.64 10.46
C MET A 363 -18.38 9.56 11.32
N ASN A 364 -17.37 10.20 10.73
CA ASN A 364 -16.54 11.19 11.44
C ASN A 364 -17.29 12.49 11.76
N ALA A 365 -18.36 12.82 11.02
CA ALA A 365 -19.26 13.93 11.34
C ALA A 365 -20.25 13.59 12.49
N SER A 366 -20.46 12.30 12.78
CA SER A 366 -21.41 11.86 13.82
C SER A 366 -20.88 11.97 15.26
N GLU A 367 -19.56 11.83 15.47
CA GLU A 367 -18.96 11.97 16.81
C GLU A 367 -18.88 13.42 17.31
N VAL A 368 -18.78 14.40 16.39
CA VAL A 368 -18.81 15.83 16.76
C VAL A 368 -20.25 16.36 16.83
N GLY A 369 -21.17 15.80 16.03
CA GLY A 369 -22.57 16.21 15.98
C GLY A 369 -23.38 15.86 17.24
N LEU A 370 -23.07 14.76 17.91
CA LEU A 370 -23.78 14.33 19.13
C LEU A 370 -23.51 15.25 20.34
N GLU A 371 -22.32 15.84 20.44
CA GLU A 371 -21.97 16.79 21.52
C GLU A 371 -22.63 18.17 21.32
N VAL A 372 -22.87 18.55 20.06
CA VAL A 372 -23.55 19.81 19.69
C VAL A 372 -25.07 19.67 19.75
N ALA A 373 -25.63 18.51 19.37
CA ALA A 373 -27.06 18.23 19.46
C ALA A 373 -27.57 18.22 20.92
N ARG A 374 -26.75 17.76 21.88
CA ARG A 374 -27.07 17.81 23.31
C ARG A 374 -27.24 19.23 23.86
N ASN A 375 -26.51 20.21 23.29
CA ASN A 375 -26.62 21.63 23.66
C ASN A 375 -27.78 22.36 22.97
N LEU A 376 -28.27 21.86 21.83
CA LEU A 376 -29.37 22.47 21.07
C LEU A 376 -30.76 21.98 21.51
N GLN A 377 -30.85 20.78 22.07
CA GLN A 377 -32.11 20.16 22.49
C GLN A 377 -32.73 20.80 23.76
N GLU A 378 -31.97 21.57 24.55
CA GLU A 378 -32.47 22.17 25.79
C GLU A 378 -33.21 23.52 25.62
N ASN A 379 -33.19 24.18 24.44
CA ASN A 379 -33.55 25.60 24.39
C ASN A 379 -34.62 26.05 23.36
N VAL A 380 -35.13 25.21 22.45
CA VAL A 380 -36.06 25.73 21.41
C VAL A 380 -37.13 24.72 20.97
N ALA A 381 -38.15 24.52 21.79
CA ALA A 381 -39.51 24.21 21.33
C ALA A 381 -40.29 25.54 21.21
N PRO A 382 -41.57 25.68 20.80
CA PRO A 382 -42.41 25.01 19.80
C PRO A 382 -43.31 26.07 19.07
N ILE A 383 -43.06 26.45 17.82
CA ILE A 383 -43.96 27.40 17.08
C ILE A 383 -44.29 26.92 15.66
N VAL A 384 -43.58 25.94 15.14
CA VAL A 384 -43.61 25.65 13.69
C VAL A 384 -44.56 24.51 13.34
N TYR A 385 -45.08 23.77 14.32
CA TYR A 385 -45.87 22.56 14.05
C TYR A 385 -47.34 22.80 13.65
N GLU A 386 -47.86 24.02 13.79
CA GLU A 386 -49.30 24.28 13.63
C GLU A 386 -49.69 24.88 12.26
N ARG A 387 -48.73 25.26 11.40
CA ARG A 387 -49.03 25.94 10.12
C ARG A 387 -48.73 25.14 8.85
N ALA A 388 -48.25 23.90 8.98
CA ALA A 388 -47.85 23.07 7.85
C ALA A 388 -49.00 22.22 7.25
N THR A 389 -50.17 22.13 7.88
CA THR A 389 -51.24 21.19 7.49
C THR A 389 -52.38 21.77 6.65
N GLN A 390 -52.39 23.07 6.30
CA GLN A 390 -53.51 23.69 5.55
C GLN A 390 -53.17 24.23 4.15
N ALA A 391 -51.95 24.02 3.64
CA ALA A 391 -51.50 24.61 2.37
C ALA A 391 -51.16 23.59 1.27
N SER A 392 -51.87 22.46 1.19
CA SER A 392 -51.56 21.36 0.25
C SER A 392 -52.35 21.32 -1.07
N VAL A 393 -53.21 22.29 -1.42
CA VAL A 393 -54.11 22.09 -2.60
C VAL A 393 -54.07 23.19 -3.67
N ALA A 394 -53.45 24.35 -3.47
CA ALA A 394 -53.58 25.47 -4.42
C ALA A 394 -52.26 26.11 -4.87
N ALA A 395 -51.14 25.40 -4.75
CA ALA A 395 -49.84 25.79 -5.35
C ALA A 395 -49.55 25.00 -6.65
N LEU A 396 -50.54 24.27 -7.16
CA LEU A 396 -50.71 23.93 -8.57
C LEU A 396 -51.45 25.10 -9.20
N GLU A 397 -50.70 26.11 -9.60
CA GLU A 397 -51.00 27.05 -10.68
C GLU A 397 -50.03 28.21 -10.52
N ALA A 398 -48.89 28.02 -11.18
CA ALA A 398 -48.11 29.07 -11.81
C ALA A 398 -48.27 30.48 -11.20
N ARG A 399 -47.30 30.82 -10.38
CA ARG A 399 -46.38 31.93 -10.65
C ARG A 399 -47.03 33.21 -11.20
N ALA A 400 -46.91 34.25 -10.38
CA ALA A 400 -46.80 35.66 -10.73
C ALA A 400 -48.10 36.50 -10.65
N ALA A 401 -48.38 37.00 -9.45
CA ALA A 401 -48.84 38.37 -9.27
C ALA A 401 -48.43 38.87 -7.87
N ALA A 402 -48.20 40.18 -7.77
CA ALA A 402 -47.97 40.95 -6.55
C ALA A 402 -46.54 40.97 -5.98
N ALA A 403 -45.63 41.53 -6.79
CA ALA A 403 -44.73 42.56 -6.27
C ALA A 403 -45.57 43.71 -5.67
N VAL A 404 -45.18 44.23 -4.50
CA VAL A 404 -45.28 45.66 -4.06
C VAL A 404 -44.98 45.85 -2.56
N VAL A 405 -45.06 44.82 -1.71
CA VAL A 405 -44.91 45.05 -0.24
C VAL A 405 -43.54 44.65 0.34
N ALA A 406 -42.64 44.07 -0.47
CA ALA A 406 -41.33 43.60 0.00
C ALA A 406 -40.19 44.66 -0.03
N ALA A 407 -40.48 45.92 -0.37
CA ALA A 407 -39.47 46.97 -0.51
C ALA A 407 -39.16 47.74 0.79
N GLU A 408 -40.00 47.64 1.84
CA GLU A 408 -39.82 48.42 3.09
C GLU A 408 -39.10 47.66 4.21
N LYS A 409 -38.91 46.34 4.08
CA LYS A 409 -38.21 45.53 5.11
C LYS A 409 -36.74 45.23 4.80
N ALA A 410 -36.22 45.70 3.65
CA ALA A 410 -34.83 45.52 3.26
C ALA A 410 -33.86 46.50 3.96
N GLN A 411 -34.34 47.64 4.48
CA GLN A 411 -33.48 48.65 5.12
C GLN A 411 -33.22 48.41 6.62
N ALA A 412 -34.02 47.58 7.29
CA ALA A 412 -33.80 47.25 8.71
C ALA A 412 -32.89 46.03 8.92
N ALA A 413 -32.70 45.19 7.90
CA ALA A 413 -31.77 44.06 7.94
C ALA A 413 -30.32 44.50 7.65
N GLN A 414 -30.12 45.61 6.94
CA GLN A 414 -28.81 46.06 6.48
C GLN A 414 -27.96 46.70 7.60
N ALA A 415 -28.59 47.32 8.61
CA ALA A 415 -27.91 47.89 9.77
C ALA A 415 -27.43 46.85 10.80
N TRP A 416 -27.98 45.63 10.76
CA TRP A 416 -27.55 44.52 11.63
C TRP A 416 -26.38 43.72 11.03
N PHE A 417 -26.17 43.83 9.71
CA PHE A 417 -25.09 43.15 8.99
C PHE A 417 -23.71 43.82 9.14
N GLU A 418 -23.63 45.08 9.59
CA GLU A 418 -22.39 45.87 9.58
C GLU A 418 -21.52 45.71 10.84
N GLU A 419 -21.99 45.08 11.93
CA GLU A 419 -21.32 45.15 13.24
C GLU A 419 -20.49 43.92 13.68
N THR A 420 -20.34 42.87 12.86
CA THR A 420 -19.62 41.63 13.28
C THR A 420 -18.58 41.09 12.27
N ALA A 421 -18.04 41.98 11.44
CA ALA A 421 -17.23 41.62 10.27
C ALA A 421 -15.81 41.02 10.48
N PRO A 422 -14.98 41.33 11.52
CA PRO A 422 -13.56 40.95 11.42
C PRO A 422 -13.23 39.49 11.77
N ALA A 423 -13.98 38.85 12.67
CA ALA A 423 -13.55 37.57 13.28
C ALA A 423 -13.95 36.30 12.49
N ARG A 424 -14.80 36.41 11.46
CA ARG A 424 -15.22 35.25 10.64
C ARG A 424 -14.59 35.17 9.26
N GLN A 425 -13.99 36.26 8.75
CA GLN A 425 -13.28 36.22 7.46
C GLN A 425 -12.01 35.36 7.55
N GLU A 426 -11.25 35.45 8.64
CA GLU A 426 -10.01 34.69 8.82
C GLU A 426 -10.28 33.16 8.95
N ALA A 427 -11.40 32.78 9.58
CA ALA A 427 -11.83 31.38 9.68
C ALA A 427 -12.43 30.84 8.37
N MET A 428 -13.14 31.66 7.59
CA MET A 428 -13.66 31.26 6.28
C MET A 428 -12.57 31.22 5.19
N GLU A 429 -11.55 32.08 5.23
CA GLU A 429 -10.43 32.03 4.31
C GLU A 429 -9.55 30.79 4.54
N GLN A 430 -9.33 30.39 5.80
CA GLN A 430 -8.60 29.16 6.13
C GLN A 430 -9.39 27.89 5.76
N ALA A 431 -10.72 27.91 5.89
CA ALA A 431 -11.59 26.82 5.43
C ALA A 431 -11.69 26.77 3.88
N GLY A 432 -11.75 27.92 3.23
CA GLY A 432 -11.78 28.05 1.78
C GLY A 432 -10.48 27.63 1.09
N ALA A 433 -9.31 27.92 1.70
CA ALA A 433 -8.01 27.49 1.20
C ALA A 433 -7.82 25.96 1.27
N LYS A 434 -8.31 25.30 2.33
CA LYS A 434 -8.29 23.83 2.47
C LYS A 434 -9.28 23.12 1.54
N LEU A 435 -10.47 23.69 1.33
CA LEU A 435 -11.42 23.15 0.35
C LEU A 435 -10.91 23.34 -1.08
N SER A 436 -10.31 24.48 -1.41
CA SER A 436 -9.71 24.73 -2.73
C SER A 436 -8.57 23.76 -3.07
N SER A 437 -7.72 23.37 -2.09
CA SER A 437 -6.63 22.40 -2.32
C SER A 437 -7.11 20.96 -2.49
N LEU A 438 -8.19 20.57 -1.82
CA LEU A 438 -8.84 19.27 -2.00
C LEU A 438 -9.58 19.21 -3.35
N TRP A 439 -10.26 20.28 -3.74
CA TRP A 439 -10.95 20.38 -5.04
C TRP A 439 -10.01 20.61 -6.22
N SER A 440 -8.79 21.13 -6.02
CA SER A 440 -7.74 21.19 -7.04
C SER A 440 -7.06 19.82 -7.23
N SER A 441 -6.92 19.04 -6.15
CA SER A 441 -6.45 17.65 -6.21
C SER A 441 -7.43 16.75 -6.98
N VAL A 442 -8.74 16.86 -6.70
CA VAL A 442 -9.80 16.15 -7.45
C VAL A 442 -9.85 16.58 -8.92
N ARG A 443 -9.66 17.88 -9.22
CA ARG A 443 -9.56 18.38 -10.60
C ARG A 443 -8.30 17.88 -11.31
N ALA A 444 -7.16 17.80 -10.62
CA ALA A 444 -5.91 17.23 -11.16
C ALA A 444 -6.06 15.74 -11.48
N THR A 445 -6.75 14.96 -10.63
CA THR A 445 -7.04 13.54 -10.91
C THR A 445 -8.01 13.38 -12.09
N SER A 446 -9.00 14.28 -12.22
CA SER A 446 -9.90 14.30 -13.39
C SER A 446 -9.21 14.73 -14.69
N ALA A 447 -8.23 15.64 -14.62
CA ALA A 447 -7.43 16.07 -15.77
C ALA A 447 -6.48 14.97 -16.26
N ILE A 448 -5.88 14.20 -15.33
CA ILE A 448 -5.08 13.00 -15.66
C ILE A 448 -5.96 11.90 -16.29
N ALA A 449 -7.21 11.76 -15.84
CA ALA A 449 -8.19 10.83 -16.42
C ALA A 449 -8.63 11.23 -17.84
N VAL A 450 -8.85 12.53 -18.08
CA VAL A 450 -9.14 13.08 -19.42
C VAL A 450 -7.93 12.96 -20.35
N GLN A 451 -6.71 13.20 -19.84
CA GLN A 451 -5.48 13.11 -20.63
C GLN A 451 -5.13 11.65 -21.01
N ARG A 452 -5.40 10.67 -20.12
CA ARG A 452 -5.31 9.23 -20.44
C ARG A 452 -6.42 8.77 -21.39
N GLY A 453 -7.65 9.27 -21.23
CA GLY A 453 -8.75 9.00 -22.16
C GLY A 453 -8.47 9.54 -23.56
N GLN A 454 -7.85 10.72 -23.66
CA GLN A 454 -7.42 11.32 -24.92
C GLN A 454 -6.21 10.61 -25.54
N SER A 455 -5.26 10.09 -24.75
CA SER A 455 -4.14 9.31 -25.29
C SER A 455 -4.60 7.95 -25.81
N LEU A 456 -5.51 7.27 -25.11
CA LEU A 456 -6.13 6.01 -25.53
C LEU A 456 -7.00 6.17 -26.79
N ALA A 457 -7.70 7.31 -26.92
CA ALA A 457 -8.48 7.65 -28.10
C ALA A 457 -7.62 7.99 -29.34
N SER A 458 -6.33 8.31 -29.16
CA SER A 458 -5.42 8.63 -30.27
C SER A 458 -4.80 7.41 -30.97
N GLU A 459 -4.88 6.22 -30.35
CA GLU A 459 -4.24 5.02 -30.88
C GLU A 459 -5.14 4.14 -31.78
N TYR A 460 -6.48 4.21 -31.74
CA TYR A 460 -7.34 3.34 -32.56
C TYR A 460 -8.71 3.95 -32.98
N VAL A 461 -8.78 4.38 -34.25
CA VAL A 461 -9.92 4.45 -35.24
C VAL A 461 -11.22 5.30 -34.99
N GLU A 462 -11.56 6.04 -36.06
CA GLU A 462 -12.78 6.76 -36.53
C GLU A 462 -13.71 7.56 -35.59
N ARG A 463 -13.84 8.86 -35.95
CA ARG A 463 -14.55 9.95 -35.28
C ARG A 463 -16.01 9.70 -34.87
N GLU A 464 -16.74 8.80 -35.51
CA GLU A 464 -18.20 8.63 -35.25
C GLU A 464 -18.50 7.88 -33.95
N THR A 465 -17.60 7.02 -33.46
CA THR A 465 -17.79 6.31 -32.18
C THR A 465 -17.51 7.21 -30.96
N MET A 466 -16.75 8.29 -31.16
CA MET A 466 -16.30 9.22 -30.12
C MET A 466 -17.43 10.14 -29.62
N GLU A 467 -18.32 10.60 -30.50
CA GLU A 467 -19.44 11.47 -30.12
C GLU A 467 -20.50 10.72 -29.30
N ALA A 468 -20.78 9.46 -29.66
CA ALA A 468 -21.69 8.60 -28.92
C ALA A 468 -21.16 8.25 -27.52
N ALA A 469 -19.87 7.93 -27.40
CA ALA A 469 -19.23 7.63 -26.12
C ALA A 469 -19.14 8.87 -25.21
N SER A 470 -18.81 10.04 -25.77
CA SER A 470 -18.76 11.32 -25.05
C SER A 470 -20.14 11.74 -24.51
N ALA A 471 -21.21 11.58 -25.31
CA ALA A 471 -22.57 11.86 -24.88
C ALA A 471 -23.03 10.93 -23.74
N SER A 472 -22.67 9.65 -23.81
CA SER A 472 -23.00 8.66 -22.77
C SER A 472 -22.25 8.89 -21.45
N LEU A 473 -20.95 9.24 -21.53
CA LEU A 473 -20.13 9.61 -20.36
C LEU A 473 -20.62 10.89 -19.68
N SER A 474 -21.03 11.90 -20.45
CA SER A 474 -21.61 13.14 -19.91
C SER A 474 -22.94 12.89 -19.19
N SER A 475 -23.78 12.01 -19.75
CA SER A 475 -25.04 11.58 -19.13
C SER A 475 -24.80 10.82 -17.81
N ALA A 476 -23.84 9.88 -17.80
CA ALA A 476 -23.48 9.11 -16.62
C ALA A 476 -22.88 9.97 -15.50
N ALA A 477 -22.03 10.94 -15.85
CA ALA A 477 -21.46 11.90 -14.89
C ALA A 477 -22.54 12.79 -14.26
N SER A 478 -23.53 13.23 -15.05
CA SER A 478 -24.66 14.03 -14.57
C SER A 478 -25.58 13.22 -13.64
N ALA A 479 -25.81 11.94 -13.95
CA ALA A 479 -26.57 11.02 -13.09
C ALA A 479 -25.85 10.70 -11.77
N ALA A 480 -24.53 10.51 -11.81
CA ALA A 480 -23.70 10.32 -10.61
C ALA A 480 -23.67 11.57 -9.72
N TYR A 481 -23.60 12.76 -10.32
CA TYR A 481 -23.71 14.04 -9.60
C TYR A 481 -25.06 14.19 -8.89
N GLN A 482 -26.17 13.85 -9.55
CA GLN A 482 -27.51 13.88 -8.93
C GLN A 482 -27.67 12.86 -7.79
N ARG A 483 -27.09 11.66 -7.92
CA ARG A 483 -27.06 10.67 -6.83
C ARG A 483 -26.22 11.14 -5.64
N ALA A 484 -25.05 11.71 -5.89
CA ALA A 484 -24.21 12.27 -4.82
C ALA A 484 -24.89 13.44 -4.09
N ALA A 485 -25.61 14.31 -4.82
CA ALA A 485 -26.40 15.39 -4.23
C ALA A 485 -27.58 14.88 -3.37
N SER A 486 -28.14 13.72 -3.70
CA SER A 486 -29.23 13.10 -2.92
C SER A 486 -28.78 12.47 -1.60
N LEU A 487 -27.52 12.04 -1.51
CA LEU A 487 -26.94 11.40 -0.32
C LEU A 487 -26.51 12.41 0.77
N VAL A 488 -26.54 13.72 0.47
CA VAL A 488 -26.14 14.81 1.39
C VAL A 488 -27.34 15.43 2.13
N LYS A 489 -28.57 14.91 1.96
CA LYS A 489 -29.72 15.38 2.73
C LYS A 489 -29.63 14.92 4.20
N LEU A 490 -29.44 15.87 5.10
CA LEU A 490 -29.58 15.73 6.56
C LEU A 490 -31.01 15.25 6.94
N PRO A 491 -31.18 14.49 8.04
CA PRO A 491 -32.47 13.95 8.45
C PRO A 491 -33.46 15.06 8.87
N GLU A 492 -34.70 14.97 8.38
CA GLU A 492 -35.80 15.84 8.79
C GLU A 492 -36.27 15.48 10.22
N VAL A 493 -36.32 16.48 11.11
CA VAL A 493 -36.78 16.36 12.51
C VAL A 493 -38.32 16.25 12.53
N GLU A 494 -38.87 15.13 13.00
CA GLU A 494 -40.29 14.97 13.35
C GLU A 494 -40.66 15.92 14.51
N PRO A 495 -41.67 16.79 14.38
CA PRO A 495 -42.15 17.57 15.51
C PRO A 495 -43.30 16.88 16.24
N ALA A 496 -43.35 17.11 17.55
CA ALA A 496 -44.21 16.46 18.53
C ALA A 496 -45.62 17.08 18.63
N THR A 497 -46.59 16.26 19.00
CA THR A 497 -47.95 16.61 19.42
C THR A 497 -47.96 17.54 20.65
N PRO A 498 -48.93 18.47 20.73
CA PRO A 498 -49.66 18.57 22.00
C PRO A 498 -51.20 18.63 21.84
N GLU A 499 -51.85 17.81 22.67
CA GLU A 499 -53.22 17.91 23.19
C GLU A 499 -53.34 19.06 24.24
N PRO A 500 -54.44 19.19 25.01
CA PRO A 500 -55.81 19.48 24.61
C PRO A 500 -56.35 20.73 25.33
N GLN A 501 -57.23 21.51 24.69
CA GLN A 501 -58.50 21.95 25.30
C GLN A 501 -59.58 22.00 24.23
#